data_AF-A0A1C5FZF3-F1
#
_entry.id   AF-A0A1C5FZF3-F1
#
_cell.length_a   1.000
_cell.length_b   1.000
_cell.length_c   1.000
_cell.angle_alpha   90.00
_cell.angle_beta   90.00
_cell.angle_gamma   90.00
#
_symmetry.space_group_name_H-M   'P 1'
#
loop_
_entity.id
_entity.type
_entity.pdbx_description
1 polymer ?
#
loop_
_entity_poly.entity_id
_entity_poly.type
_entity_poly.pdbx_seq_one_letter_code
_entity_poly.pdbx_strand_id
1 'polypeptide(L)'
;MARIRPTQVADDGFWDEERPSRGKKVARYAAPVAVAGIAAATIGLVPALASTGDPNLPKISAQELISKMAASDAQQMSGSVKITTDLGIPSLPGGGSIADLGGAQGGDASAAPDAKLMELISGSHTLRVATDGPDKQRVSIVENAAEYSLIHNGDEIWAYDSGSNSAYHATAPKGAKAKGDHRQELPKDLRDVTPQEIAKKVLASVDDTTDVTVDGTSRVAGRDAYDLLIKPKQGSDSTIGSVRIAVDADNGVPLKFTLSPKSGGKA
;
A
#
# COMPACT_ATOMS: atom_id res chain seq x y z
N MET A 1 28.50 50.23 -32.46
CA MET A 1 29.51 51.20 -31.97
C MET A 1 28.97 51.84 -30.69
N ALA A 2 29.84 52.13 -29.69
CA ALA A 2 29.58 52.89 -28.43
C ALA A 2 28.37 52.42 -27.55
N ARG A 3 28.45 51.97 -26.28
CA ARG A 3 29.08 52.51 -25.03
C ARG A 3 28.64 53.98 -24.77
N ILE A 4 28.19 54.43 -23.59
CA ILE A 4 28.72 54.32 -22.21
C ILE A 4 27.58 54.55 -21.16
N ARG A 5 27.72 54.00 -19.92
CA ARG A 5 26.92 54.25 -18.67
C ARG A 5 27.61 55.31 -17.78
N PRO A 6 26.98 56.07 -16.85
CA PRO A 6 26.41 55.60 -15.55
C PRO A 6 25.07 56.34 -15.17
N THR A 7 24.51 56.44 -13.95
CA THR A 7 24.96 56.20 -12.54
C THR A 7 23.79 55.79 -11.60
N GLN A 8 23.93 56.05 -10.29
CA GLN A 8 23.04 55.83 -9.12
C GLN A 8 22.16 57.10 -8.85
N VAL A 9 21.22 57.22 -7.88
CA VAL A 9 21.20 56.86 -6.44
C VAL A 9 19.74 56.58 -5.97
N ALA A 10 19.56 55.96 -4.80
CA ALA A 10 18.28 55.60 -4.17
C ALA A 10 17.91 56.54 -3.00
N ASP A 11 16.61 56.60 -2.68
CA ASP A 11 15.93 56.94 -1.40
C ASP A 11 14.43 57.12 -1.73
N ASP A 12 13.41 57.03 -0.88
CA ASP A 12 13.05 56.33 0.38
C ASP A 12 11.59 56.82 0.71
N GLY A 13 10.92 56.30 1.76
CA GLY A 13 9.54 56.70 2.16
C GLY A 13 8.39 56.12 1.28
N PHE A 14 7.40 55.34 1.74
CA PHE A 14 6.76 55.07 3.04
C PHE A 14 5.65 56.09 3.44
N TRP A 15 4.39 55.67 3.22
CA TRP A 15 3.07 56.24 3.59
C TRP A 15 2.64 57.61 3.01
N ASP A 16 1.37 57.72 2.58
CA ASP A 16 0.27 58.18 3.44
C ASP A 16 -1.12 58.09 2.75
N GLU A 17 -2.17 58.17 3.57
CA GLU A 17 -3.56 57.76 3.32
C GLU A 17 -4.37 58.39 2.17
N GLU A 18 -5.33 57.56 1.75
CA GLU A 18 -6.68 57.90 1.27
C GLU A 18 -7.25 59.26 1.71
N ARG A 19 -7.87 59.99 0.78
CA ARG A 19 -9.04 60.84 1.08
C ARG A 19 -10.15 60.71 0.02
N PRO A 20 -11.44 60.72 0.44
CA PRO A 20 -12.55 60.36 -0.43
C PRO A 20 -13.16 61.58 -1.15
N SER A 21 -13.85 61.34 -2.27
CA SER A 21 -14.82 62.28 -2.83
C SER A 21 -16.17 61.61 -3.10
N ARG A 22 -17.26 62.31 -2.77
CA ARG A 22 -18.56 61.70 -2.49
C ARG A 22 -19.68 62.21 -3.40
N GLY A 23 -20.02 61.42 -4.41
CA GLY A 23 -21.36 61.31 -4.99
C GLY A 23 -21.81 62.34 -6.03
N LYS A 24 -22.68 61.88 -6.95
CA LYS A 24 -24.13 62.08 -6.84
C LYS A 24 -24.91 60.99 -7.61
N LYS A 25 -26.13 60.70 -7.15
CA LYS A 25 -27.04 59.71 -7.72
C LYS A 25 -27.92 60.36 -8.80
N VAL A 26 -28.30 59.62 -9.84
CA VAL A 26 -29.62 59.77 -10.47
C VAL A 26 -30.17 58.38 -10.80
N ALA A 27 -31.34 58.06 -10.25
CA ALA A 27 -32.13 56.91 -10.64
C ALA A 27 -33.33 57.39 -11.46
N ARG A 28 -33.85 56.57 -12.38
CA ARG A 28 -35.25 56.63 -12.84
C ARG A 28 -35.73 55.24 -13.25
N TYR A 29 -36.93 54.93 -12.78
CA TYR A 29 -37.60 53.63 -12.91
C TYR A 29 -38.16 53.40 -14.31
N ALA A 30 -38.17 52.13 -14.73
CA ALA A 30 -39.26 51.56 -15.52
C ALA A 30 -39.51 50.12 -15.08
N ALA A 31 -40.66 49.89 -14.46
CA ALA A 31 -41.32 48.58 -14.32
C ALA A 31 -42.56 48.63 -15.26
N PRO A 32 -43.23 47.51 -15.64
CA PRO A 32 -43.29 46.24 -14.92
C PRO A 32 -43.28 44.97 -15.82
N VAL A 33 -43.45 43.79 -15.19
CA VAL A 33 -44.54 42.80 -15.43
C VAL A 33 -44.29 41.61 -14.50
N ALA A 34 -45.31 41.16 -13.79
CA ALA A 34 -45.22 39.98 -12.93
C ALA A 34 -45.40 38.69 -13.76
N VAL A 35 -44.54 37.70 -13.52
CA VAL A 35 -44.80 36.31 -13.91
C VAL A 35 -44.89 35.48 -12.64
N ALA A 36 -46.08 34.95 -12.37
CA ALA A 36 -46.31 34.05 -11.25
C ALA A 36 -46.00 32.60 -11.67
N GLY A 37 -45.35 31.85 -10.78
CA GLY A 37 -45.45 30.39 -10.74
C GLY A 37 -44.43 29.59 -11.56
N ILE A 38 -43.32 29.21 -10.90
CA ILE A 38 -42.89 27.80 -10.89
C ILE A 38 -42.58 27.44 -9.44
N ALA A 39 -43.36 26.51 -8.88
CA ALA A 39 -42.98 25.78 -7.67
C ALA A 39 -42.40 24.44 -8.13
N ALA A 40 -41.08 24.25 -7.97
CA ALA A 40 -40.44 22.96 -8.21
C ALA A 40 -39.16 22.84 -7.37
N ALA A 41 -39.12 21.79 -6.55
CA ALA A 41 -37.94 21.26 -5.86
C ALA A 41 -36.91 22.29 -5.33
N THR A 42 -37.06 22.66 -4.05
CA THR A 42 -35.87 22.81 -3.21
C THR A 42 -35.12 21.49 -3.27
N ILE A 43 -34.04 21.43 -4.05
CA ILE A 43 -33.12 20.29 -4.01
C ILE A 43 -32.62 20.26 -2.57
N GLY A 44 -33.04 19.23 -1.83
CA GLY A 44 -32.44 18.92 -0.56
C GLY A 44 -30.98 18.59 -0.82
N LEU A 45 -30.08 19.55 -0.62
CA LEU A 45 -28.75 19.23 -0.14
C LEU A 45 -28.94 18.63 1.25
N VAL A 46 -29.36 17.36 1.28
CA VAL A 46 -28.92 16.45 2.30
C VAL A 46 -27.40 16.57 2.25
N PRO A 47 -26.73 17.02 3.32
CA PRO A 47 -25.30 16.90 3.37
C PRO A 47 -25.03 15.42 3.21
N ALA A 48 -24.40 15.04 2.10
CA ALA A 48 -23.68 13.80 2.04
C ALA A 48 -22.52 13.97 3.04
N LEU A 49 -22.86 13.80 4.33
CA LEU A 49 -21.94 13.39 5.36
C LEU A 49 -21.24 12.20 4.73
N ALA A 50 -19.99 12.41 4.30
CA ALA A 50 -19.18 11.35 3.73
C ALA A 50 -19.22 10.24 4.78
N SER A 51 -19.87 9.13 4.44
CA SER A 51 -20.01 8.02 5.37
C SER A 51 -18.65 7.36 5.45
N THR A 52 -17.75 7.94 6.24
CA THR A 52 -16.51 7.35 6.75
C THR A 52 -16.82 6.27 7.79
N GLY A 53 -17.86 5.48 7.51
CA GLY A 53 -18.08 4.17 8.06
C GLY A 53 -17.67 3.15 7.01
N ASP A 54 -17.43 1.93 7.47
CA ASP A 54 -17.03 0.82 6.60
C ASP A 54 -18.09 0.53 5.53
N PRO A 55 -17.68 0.04 4.35
CA PRO A 55 -18.59 -0.12 3.23
C PRO A 55 -19.63 -1.19 3.48
N ASN A 56 -20.88 -0.88 3.13
CA ASN A 56 -22.00 -1.78 3.31
C ASN A 56 -22.02 -2.85 2.20
N LEU A 57 -21.18 -3.87 2.34
CA LEU A 57 -21.08 -5.00 1.43
C LEU A 57 -21.99 -6.16 1.88
N PRO A 58 -22.47 -7.02 0.95
CA PRO A 58 -23.22 -8.22 1.30
C PRO A 58 -22.44 -9.13 2.28
N LYS A 59 -23.10 -9.70 3.28
CA LYS A 59 -22.45 -10.66 4.18
C LYS A 59 -22.08 -11.93 3.42
N ILE A 60 -20.82 -12.34 3.55
CA ILE A 60 -20.28 -13.59 2.99
C ILE A 60 -19.57 -14.40 4.07
N SER A 61 -19.45 -15.70 3.86
CA SER A 61 -18.66 -16.59 4.71
C SER A 61 -17.16 -16.50 4.44
N ALA A 62 -16.35 -16.96 5.40
CA ALA A 62 -14.90 -17.09 5.19
C ALA A 62 -14.56 -18.05 4.03
N GLN A 63 -15.37 -19.10 3.82
CA GLN A 63 -15.19 -20.03 2.70
C GLN A 63 -15.41 -19.35 1.35
N GLU A 64 -16.45 -18.53 1.21
CA GLU A 64 -16.70 -17.76 -0.01
C GLU A 64 -15.60 -16.73 -0.26
N LEU A 65 -15.11 -16.05 0.79
CA LEU A 65 -14.04 -15.08 0.66
C LEU A 65 -12.71 -15.73 0.24
N ILE A 66 -12.32 -16.85 0.87
CA ILE A 66 -11.12 -17.60 0.50
C ILE A 66 -11.27 -18.22 -0.89
N SER A 67 -12.46 -18.71 -1.25
CA SER A 67 -12.75 -19.19 -2.61
C SER A 67 -12.61 -18.07 -3.64
N LYS A 68 -12.99 -16.84 -3.29
CA LYS A 68 -12.84 -15.67 -4.15
C LYS A 68 -11.37 -15.27 -4.32
N MET A 69 -10.59 -15.27 -3.23
CA MET A 69 -9.14 -15.07 -3.27
C MET A 69 -8.46 -16.13 -4.17
N ALA A 70 -8.83 -17.40 -4.02
CA ALA A 70 -8.28 -18.50 -4.83
C ALA A 70 -8.69 -18.42 -6.32
N ALA A 71 -9.81 -17.78 -6.64
CA ALA A 71 -10.26 -17.49 -8.00
C ALA A 71 -9.74 -16.16 -8.58
N SER A 72 -8.91 -15.41 -7.84
CA SER A 72 -8.45 -14.07 -8.23
C SER A 72 -7.30 -14.15 -9.25
N ASP A 73 -7.62 -14.07 -10.53
CA ASP A 73 -6.64 -14.20 -11.64
C ASP A 73 -5.92 -12.87 -11.98
N ALA A 74 -5.37 -12.21 -10.95
CA ALA A 74 -4.67 -10.93 -11.09
C ALA A 74 -3.21 -11.12 -11.59
N GLN A 75 -3.05 -11.63 -12.82
CA GLN A 75 -1.74 -11.96 -13.39
C GLN A 75 -0.86 -10.72 -13.65
N GLN A 76 -1.50 -9.61 -14.05
CA GLN A 76 -0.85 -8.32 -14.30
C GLN A 76 -1.29 -7.30 -13.24
N MET A 77 -0.36 -6.89 -12.39
CA MET A 77 -0.58 -5.81 -11.42
C MET A 77 0.65 -4.95 -11.26
N SER A 78 0.47 -3.69 -10.87
CA SER A 78 1.55 -2.84 -10.39
C SER A 78 1.04 -1.90 -9.30
N GLY A 79 1.81 -1.70 -8.23
CA GLY A 79 1.43 -0.82 -7.14
C GLY A 79 2.53 -0.62 -6.10
N SER A 80 2.21 0.16 -5.07
CA SER A 80 3.09 0.40 -3.92
C SER A 80 2.60 -0.38 -2.70
N VAL A 81 3.46 -1.22 -2.14
CA VAL A 81 3.25 -1.93 -0.88
C VAL A 81 4.04 -1.24 0.21
N LYS A 82 3.37 -0.83 1.29
CA LYS A 82 4.05 -0.34 2.50
C LYS A 82 4.19 -1.48 3.49
N ILE A 83 5.42 -1.83 3.85
CA ILE A 83 5.74 -2.73 4.94
C ILE A 83 6.09 -1.87 6.15
N THR A 84 5.54 -2.20 7.32
CA THR A 84 5.90 -1.57 8.60
C THR A 84 6.08 -2.68 9.62
N THR A 85 7.31 -2.83 10.12
CA THR A 85 7.65 -3.73 11.21
C THR A 85 7.92 -2.90 12.45
N ASP A 86 7.08 -3.06 13.47
CA ASP A 86 7.33 -2.55 14.82
C ASP A 86 7.85 -3.69 15.69
N LEU A 87 9.10 -3.59 16.12
CA LEU A 87 9.77 -4.57 17.00
C LEU A 87 9.79 -4.11 18.47
N GLY A 88 9.13 -2.99 18.82
CA GLY A 88 9.21 -2.39 20.16
C GLY A 88 10.60 -1.82 20.51
N ILE A 89 11.48 -1.67 19.51
CA ILE A 89 12.82 -1.11 19.67
C ILE A 89 12.70 0.42 19.49
N PRO A 90 13.20 1.25 20.41
CA PRO A 90 13.17 2.70 20.25
C PRO A 90 13.79 3.13 18.92
N SER A 91 13.08 3.96 18.16
CA SER A 91 13.57 4.48 16.89
C SER A 91 14.85 5.28 17.11
N LEU A 92 15.98 4.76 16.64
CA LEU A 92 17.27 5.43 16.77
C LEU A 92 17.27 6.75 15.97
N PRO A 93 17.75 7.86 16.55
CA PRO A 93 17.83 9.12 15.83
C PRO A 93 18.77 8.99 14.63
N GLY A 94 18.21 9.07 13.42
CA GLY A 94 18.92 8.87 12.15
C GLY A 94 18.31 7.80 11.25
N GLY A 95 17.44 6.92 11.77
CA GLY A 95 16.76 5.90 10.95
C GLY A 95 17.63 4.70 10.56
N GLY A 96 18.84 4.58 11.14
CA GLY A 96 19.71 3.42 10.96
C GLY A 96 19.06 2.13 11.49
N SER A 97 19.24 1.04 10.75
CA SER A 97 18.80 -0.30 11.15
C SER A 97 19.78 -0.92 12.16
N ILE A 98 19.43 -2.09 12.73
CA ILE A 98 20.32 -2.81 13.66
C ILE A 98 21.65 -3.20 12.97
N ALA A 99 21.67 -3.33 11.64
CA ALA A 99 22.89 -3.59 10.87
C ALA A 99 23.92 -2.44 10.99
N ASP A 100 23.45 -1.20 11.12
CA ASP A 100 24.26 0.01 11.21
C ASP A 100 25.02 0.12 12.56
N LEU A 101 24.43 -0.46 13.62
CA LEU A 101 25.10 -0.64 14.92
C LEU A 101 26.13 -1.78 14.93
N GLY A 102 26.14 -2.64 13.90
CA GLY A 102 26.94 -3.86 13.83
C GLY A 102 28.38 -3.68 13.32
N GLY A 103 28.77 -2.47 12.89
CA GLY A 103 30.15 -2.19 12.46
C GLY A 103 30.60 -2.91 11.19
N ALA A 104 29.68 -3.29 10.29
CA ALA A 104 29.97 -3.97 9.03
C ALA A 104 30.53 -3.04 7.93
N GLN A 105 31.44 -2.13 8.30
CA GLN A 105 32.09 -1.20 7.38
C GLN A 105 33.29 -1.88 6.70
N GLY A 106 33.01 -2.78 5.75
CA GLY A 106 34.07 -3.49 5.02
C GLY A 106 33.65 -4.71 4.17
N GLY A 107 32.39 -4.79 3.72
CA GLY A 107 31.97 -5.78 2.73
C GLY A 107 32.04 -5.22 1.30
N ASP A 108 32.42 -6.05 0.32
CA ASP A 108 32.40 -5.66 -1.09
C ASP A 108 30.99 -5.19 -1.50
N ALA A 109 30.90 -4.03 -2.16
CA ALA A 109 29.64 -3.42 -2.57
C ALA A 109 28.94 -4.30 -3.61
N SER A 110 27.95 -5.07 -3.16
CA SER A 110 27.30 -6.13 -3.94
C SER A 110 25.79 -5.98 -3.91
N ALA A 111 25.18 -6.03 -5.10
CA ALA A 111 23.73 -6.09 -5.27
C ALA A 111 23.11 -7.46 -4.87
N ALA A 112 23.88 -8.37 -4.28
CA ALA A 112 23.41 -9.69 -3.85
C ALA A 112 22.19 -9.58 -2.90
N PRO A 113 21.07 -10.30 -3.16
CA PRO A 113 19.83 -10.14 -2.40
C PRO A 113 19.94 -10.42 -0.89
N ASP A 114 20.81 -11.34 -0.48
CA ASP A 114 20.92 -11.78 0.92
C ASP A 114 21.33 -10.63 1.87
N ALA A 115 22.17 -9.71 1.40
CA ALA A 115 22.59 -8.55 2.18
C ALA A 115 21.43 -7.56 2.39
N LYS A 116 20.68 -7.26 1.31
CA LYS A 116 19.55 -6.32 1.32
C LYS A 116 18.32 -6.85 2.07
N LEU A 117 18.15 -8.17 2.14
CA LEU A 117 17.04 -8.77 2.90
C LEU A 117 17.09 -8.42 4.39
N MET A 118 18.29 -8.30 4.98
CA MET A 118 18.45 -7.98 6.40
C MET A 118 18.05 -6.53 6.72
N GLU A 119 18.23 -5.60 5.79
CA GLU A 119 17.86 -4.18 5.94
C GLU A 119 16.33 -3.99 5.96
N LEU A 120 15.59 -4.84 5.23
CA LEU A 120 14.13 -4.84 5.16
C LEU A 120 13.41 -5.29 6.45
N ILE A 121 14.09 -6.05 7.32
CA ILE A 121 13.45 -6.69 8.49
C ILE A 121 12.97 -5.65 9.52
N SER A 122 13.68 -4.52 9.66
CA SER A 122 13.36 -3.46 10.62
C SER A 122 12.86 -2.19 9.95
N GLY A 123 11.86 -1.53 10.54
CA GLY A 123 11.43 -0.18 10.17
C GLY A 123 10.22 -0.14 9.24
N SER A 124 10.11 0.92 8.43
CA SER A 124 9.04 1.10 7.45
C SER A 124 9.60 1.32 6.05
N HIS A 125 9.22 0.45 5.14
CA HIS A 125 9.73 0.39 3.77
C HIS A 125 8.59 0.55 2.76
N THR A 126 8.84 1.25 1.66
CA THR A 126 7.90 1.35 0.53
C THR A 126 8.47 0.60 -0.65
N LEU A 127 7.78 -0.47 -1.05
CA LEU A 127 8.16 -1.32 -2.16
C LEU A 127 7.24 -1.04 -3.34
N ARG A 128 7.79 -0.84 -4.53
CA ARG A 128 7.03 -0.92 -5.78
C ARG A 128 7.04 -2.36 -6.24
N VAL A 129 5.86 -2.94 -6.43
CA VAL A 129 5.69 -4.32 -6.93
C VAL A 129 5.04 -4.25 -8.31
N ALA A 130 5.55 -5.02 -9.25
CA ALA A 130 4.92 -5.26 -10.55
C ALA A 130 5.01 -6.75 -10.92
N THR A 131 3.95 -7.30 -11.50
CA THR A 131 3.88 -8.68 -12.00
C THR A 131 3.34 -8.71 -13.43
N ASP A 132 3.84 -9.64 -14.25
CA ASP A 132 3.32 -9.99 -15.57
C ASP A 132 3.34 -11.52 -15.69
N GLY A 133 2.36 -12.16 -15.04
CA GLY A 133 2.26 -13.61 -14.95
C GLY A 133 3.25 -14.25 -13.96
N PRO A 134 3.43 -15.59 -14.04
CA PRO A 134 4.26 -16.34 -13.09
C PRO A 134 5.77 -16.19 -13.32
N ASP A 135 6.19 -15.80 -14.52
CA ASP A 135 7.60 -15.78 -14.92
C ASP A 135 8.23 -14.39 -14.88
N LYS A 136 7.46 -13.31 -14.67
CA LYS A 136 7.97 -11.94 -14.62
C LYS A 136 7.46 -11.18 -13.42
N GLN A 137 8.36 -10.77 -12.54
CA GLN A 137 8.06 -9.87 -11.43
C GLN A 137 9.20 -8.89 -11.21
N ARG A 138 8.86 -7.69 -10.73
CA ARG A 138 9.81 -6.70 -10.22
C ARG A 138 9.37 -6.24 -8.84
N VAL A 139 10.31 -6.21 -7.90
CA VAL A 139 10.15 -5.62 -6.57
C VAL A 139 11.27 -4.59 -6.40
N SER A 140 10.90 -3.33 -6.23
CA SER A 140 11.84 -2.21 -6.04
C SER A 140 11.62 -1.55 -4.68
N ILE A 141 12.64 -1.53 -3.83
CA ILE A 141 12.68 -0.83 -2.55
C ILE A 141 13.01 0.63 -2.85
N VAL A 142 12.13 1.56 -2.48
CA VAL A 142 12.34 2.99 -2.68
C VAL A 142 12.86 3.62 -1.39
N GLU A 143 14.09 4.11 -1.43
CA GLU A 143 14.76 4.78 -0.32
C GLU A 143 14.86 6.30 -0.59
N ASN A 144 15.41 7.06 0.37
CA ASN A 144 15.50 8.52 0.27
C ASN A 144 16.44 9.01 -0.86
N ALA A 145 17.45 8.22 -1.22
CA ALA A 145 18.47 8.59 -2.22
C ALA A 145 18.90 7.42 -3.13
N ALA A 146 18.27 6.24 -2.99
CA ALA A 146 18.59 5.04 -3.74
C ALA A 146 17.33 4.23 -4.09
N GLU A 147 17.43 3.35 -5.08
CA GLU A 147 16.47 2.29 -5.36
C GLU A 147 17.24 0.96 -5.48
N TYR A 148 16.83 -0.04 -4.69
CA TYR A 148 17.22 -1.42 -4.91
C TYR A 148 16.11 -2.13 -5.68
N SER A 149 16.42 -2.79 -6.78
CA SER A 149 15.45 -3.53 -7.61
C SER A 149 15.83 -4.99 -7.76
N LEU A 150 14.94 -5.89 -7.39
CA LEU A 150 14.98 -7.31 -7.71
C LEU A 150 13.99 -7.61 -8.84
N ILE A 151 14.44 -8.31 -9.88
CA ILE A 151 13.69 -8.63 -11.09
C ILE A 151 13.83 -10.14 -11.36
N HIS A 152 12.70 -10.82 -11.51
CA HIS A 152 12.63 -12.19 -12.03
C HIS A 152 12.08 -12.14 -13.46
N ASN A 153 12.72 -12.88 -14.37
CA ASN A 153 12.35 -12.95 -15.78
C ASN A 153 12.70 -14.34 -16.35
N GLY A 154 11.76 -15.27 -16.32
CA GLY A 154 11.93 -16.64 -16.83
C GLY A 154 12.82 -17.50 -15.94
N ASP A 155 14.04 -17.81 -16.41
CA ASP A 155 15.08 -18.47 -15.61
C ASP A 155 16.14 -17.49 -15.08
N GLU A 156 15.98 -16.18 -15.27
CA GLU A 156 16.91 -15.15 -14.81
C GLU A 156 16.41 -14.41 -13.55
N ILE A 157 17.33 -14.18 -12.61
CA ILE A 157 17.19 -13.24 -11.49
C ILE A 157 18.24 -12.14 -11.66
N TRP A 158 17.76 -10.90 -11.74
CA TRP A 158 18.57 -9.70 -11.75
C TRP A 158 18.34 -8.91 -10.46
N ALA A 159 19.40 -8.39 -9.87
CA ALA A 159 19.30 -7.38 -8.83
C ALA A 159 20.16 -6.16 -9.19
N TYR A 160 19.67 -4.97 -8.88
CA TYR A 160 20.36 -3.70 -9.13
C TYR A 160 20.27 -2.81 -7.88
N ASP A 161 21.41 -2.30 -7.45
CA ASP A 161 21.54 -1.33 -6.36
C ASP A 161 22.04 0.00 -6.94
N SER A 162 21.19 1.02 -6.95
CA SER A 162 21.57 2.33 -7.48
C SER A 162 22.53 3.11 -6.57
N GLY A 163 22.63 2.78 -5.29
CA GLY A 163 23.52 3.44 -4.34
C GLY A 163 24.97 3.01 -4.52
N SER A 164 25.19 1.72 -4.78
CA SER A 164 26.50 1.18 -5.18
C SER A 164 26.74 1.19 -6.70
N ASN A 165 25.71 1.50 -7.50
CA ASN A 165 25.68 1.36 -8.96
C ASN A 165 26.18 -0.03 -9.42
N SER A 166 25.71 -1.07 -8.71
CA SER A 166 26.10 -2.46 -8.94
C SER A 166 24.92 -3.31 -9.42
N ALA A 167 25.22 -4.33 -10.23
CA ALA A 167 24.24 -5.28 -10.72
C ALA A 167 24.69 -6.71 -10.42
N TYR A 168 23.74 -7.55 -10.02
CA TYR A 168 23.90 -8.98 -9.81
C TYR A 168 22.99 -9.71 -10.80
N HIS A 169 23.49 -10.80 -11.38
CA HIS A 169 22.74 -11.67 -12.27
C HIS A 169 22.98 -13.13 -11.92
N ALA A 170 21.92 -13.91 -11.83
CA ALA A 170 21.97 -15.35 -11.69
C ALA A 170 20.93 -16.02 -12.61
N THR A 171 21.31 -17.11 -13.24
CA THR A 171 20.40 -17.96 -14.01
C THR A 171 20.10 -19.23 -13.20
N ALA A 172 18.82 -19.54 -13.00
CA ALA A 172 18.38 -20.77 -12.34
C ALA A 172 18.83 -22.00 -13.17
N PRO A 173 19.46 -23.02 -12.57
CA PRO A 173 19.95 -24.16 -13.35
C PRO A 173 18.79 -24.94 -13.96
N LYS A 174 18.85 -25.17 -15.28
CA LYS A 174 17.83 -25.98 -15.99
C LYS A 174 17.83 -27.41 -15.45
N GLY A 175 16.75 -27.78 -14.76
CA GLY A 175 16.61 -29.07 -14.08
C GLY A 175 16.96 -29.08 -12.60
N ALA A 176 17.41 -27.96 -12.01
CA ALA A 176 17.42 -27.81 -10.56
C ALA A 176 15.98 -27.69 -10.05
N LYS A 177 15.38 -28.85 -9.74
CA LYS A 177 14.38 -28.93 -8.67
C LYS A 177 15.02 -28.37 -7.41
N ALA A 178 14.73 -27.12 -7.08
CA ALA A 178 15.09 -26.56 -5.78
C ALA A 178 14.62 -27.52 -4.69
N LYS A 179 15.43 -27.77 -3.66
CA LYS A 179 15.05 -28.57 -2.47
C LYS A 179 14.12 -27.76 -1.56
N GLY A 180 13.04 -27.28 -2.14
CA GLY A 180 12.25 -26.14 -1.72
C GLY A 180 11.43 -25.67 -2.92
N ASP A 181 10.59 -26.56 -3.44
CA ASP A 181 9.60 -26.25 -4.48
C ASP A 181 8.50 -25.39 -3.84
N HIS A 182 8.87 -24.14 -3.50
CA HIS A 182 7.97 -23.10 -3.00
C HIS A 182 7.30 -22.33 -4.13
N ARG A 183 7.44 -22.80 -5.38
CA ARG A 183 6.24 -22.91 -6.20
C ARG A 183 5.31 -23.88 -5.48
N GLN A 184 4.48 -23.34 -4.60
CA GLN A 184 3.26 -24.00 -4.18
C GLN A 184 2.28 -23.96 -5.36
N GLU A 185 2.69 -24.63 -6.46
CA GLU A 185 1.74 -25.29 -7.33
C GLU A 185 0.79 -26.00 -6.37
N LEU A 186 -0.51 -25.72 -6.51
CA LEU A 186 -1.52 -26.46 -5.80
C LEU A 186 -1.15 -27.96 -5.91
N PRO A 187 -1.08 -28.70 -4.77
CA PRO A 187 -0.87 -30.13 -4.75
C PRO A 187 -1.63 -30.80 -5.89
N LYS A 188 -1.13 -31.88 -6.50
CA LYS A 188 -1.75 -32.39 -7.74
C LYS A 188 -3.24 -32.71 -7.55
N ASP A 189 -3.60 -33.16 -6.35
CA ASP A 189 -4.94 -33.34 -5.77
C ASP A 189 -5.75 -32.05 -5.51
N LEU A 190 -5.25 -30.89 -5.93
CA LEU A 190 -5.82 -29.55 -5.85
C LEU A 190 -5.71 -28.77 -7.18
N ARG A 191 -5.25 -29.39 -8.28
CA ARG A 191 -5.21 -28.77 -9.61
C ARG A 191 -6.52 -28.88 -10.38
N ASP A 192 -7.22 -30.00 -10.19
CA ASP A 192 -8.48 -30.32 -10.86
C ASP A 192 -9.72 -30.02 -10.00
N VAL A 193 -9.53 -29.35 -8.85
CA VAL A 193 -10.62 -29.00 -7.92
C VAL A 193 -11.02 -27.53 -8.05
N THR A 194 -12.23 -27.22 -7.64
CA THR A 194 -12.76 -25.87 -7.64
C THR A 194 -12.15 -24.99 -6.54
N PRO A 195 -12.08 -23.65 -6.72
CA PRO A 195 -11.67 -22.71 -5.66
C PRO A 195 -12.45 -22.89 -4.34
N GLN A 196 -13.71 -23.31 -4.42
CA GLN A 196 -14.58 -23.61 -3.29
C GLN A 196 -14.10 -24.85 -2.51
N GLU A 197 -13.60 -25.87 -3.19
CA GLU A 197 -13.01 -27.08 -2.58
C GLU A 197 -11.64 -26.80 -1.98
N ILE A 198 -10.81 -25.95 -2.63
CA ILE A 198 -9.56 -25.45 -2.05
C ILE A 198 -9.86 -24.73 -0.73
N ALA A 199 -10.78 -23.76 -0.74
CA ALA A 199 -11.17 -23.01 0.44
C ALA A 199 -11.67 -23.92 1.57
N LYS A 200 -12.51 -24.91 1.25
CA LYS A 200 -13.01 -25.90 2.20
C LYS A 200 -11.89 -26.76 2.80
N LYS A 201 -10.93 -27.24 1.99
CA LYS A 201 -9.80 -28.05 2.46
C LYS A 201 -8.82 -27.24 3.31
N VAL A 202 -8.55 -25.99 2.93
CA VAL A 202 -7.72 -25.06 3.73
C VAL A 202 -8.37 -24.80 5.08
N LEU A 203 -9.66 -24.41 5.11
CA LEU A 203 -10.38 -24.19 6.36
C LEU A 203 -10.41 -25.44 7.25
N ALA A 204 -10.73 -26.60 6.69
CA ALA A 204 -10.72 -27.87 7.43
C ALA A 204 -9.33 -28.23 7.97
N SER A 205 -8.25 -27.86 7.29
CA SER A 205 -6.87 -28.14 7.76
C SER A 205 -6.41 -27.25 8.92
N VAL A 206 -7.09 -26.13 9.17
CA VAL A 206 -6.73 -25.17 10.23
C VAL A 206 -7.79 -25.04 11.33
N ASP A 207 -8.99 -25.58 11.15
CA ASP A 207 -10.11 -25.44 12.10
C ASP A 207 -9.74 -25.94 13.51
N ASP A 208 -9.08 -27.09 13.67
CA ASP A 208 -8.69 -27.59 15.00
C ASP A 208 -7.80 -26.62 15.80
N THR A 209 -7.10 -25.69 15.13
CA THR A 209 -6.11 -24.80 15.75
C THR A 209 -6.44 -23.30 15.64
N THR A 210 -7.32 -22.90 14.72
CA THR A 210 -7.62 -21.48 14.44
C THR A 210 -9.09 -21.25 14.13
N ASP A 211 -9.61 -20.10 14.57
CA ASP A 211 -10.88 -19.53 14.12
C ASP A 211 -10.62 -18.66 12.89
N VAL A 212 -11.38 -18.88 11.81
CA VAL A 212 -11.31 -18.09 10.57
C VAL A 212 -12.68 -17.50 10.28
N THR A 213 -12.77 -16.17 10.26
CA THR A 213 -14.04 -15.41 10.24
C THR A 213 -13.95 -14.20 9.32
N VAL A 214 -15.09 -13.67 8.88
CA VAL A 214 -15.16 -12.35 8.21
C VAL A 214 -15.63 -11.35 9.26
N ASP A 215 -14.70 -10.48 9.70
CA ASP A 215 -14.87 -9.53 10.78
C ASP A 215 -15.25 -8.14 10.25
N GLY A 216 -16.31 -8.13 9.43
CA GLY A 216 -16.82 -6.93 8.77
C GLY A 216 -16.11 -6.59 7.46
N THR A 217 -16.05 -5.29 7.19
CA THR A 217 -15.60 -4.69 5.93
C THR A 217 -14.70 -3.50 6.22
N SER A 218 -13.91 -3.06 5.25
CA SER A 218 -13.03 -1.90 5.37
C SER A 218 -12.78 -1.23 4.02
N ARG A 219 -12.23 -0.01 4.04
CA ARG A 219 -11.80 0.73 2.84
C ARG A 219 -10.27 0.78 2.81
N VAL A 220 -9.64 0.12 1.84
CA VAL A 220 -8.17 0.07 1.69
C VAL A 220 -7.76 0.69 0.36
N ALA A 221 -6.91 1.73 0.40
CA ALA A 221 -6.44 2.44 -0.79
C ALA A 221 -7.57 2.89 -1.75
N GLY A 222 -8.71 3.30 -1.21
CA GLY A 222 -9.91 3.68 -1.97
C GLY A 222 -10.80 2.52 -2.43
N ARG A 223 -10.34 1.27 -2.31
CA ARG A 223 -11.09 0.07 -2.68
C ARG A 223 -11.87 -0.51 -1.51
N ASP A 224 -13.01 -1.11 -1.82
CA ASP A 224 -13.86 -1.79 -0.85
C ASP A 224 -13.32 -3.18 -0.54
N ALA A 225 -13.30 -3.57 0.73
CA ALA A 225 -12.73 -4.84 1.17
C ALA A 225 -13.57 -5.53 2.24
N TYR A 226 -13.47 -6.86 2.27
CA TYR A 226 -13.87 -7.70 3.39
C TYR A 226 -12.67 -7.98 4.28
N ASP A 227 -12.86 -7.92 5.60
CA ASP A 227 -11.81 -8.20 6.57
C ASP A 227 -11.85 -9.67 6.99
N LEU A 228 -10.96 -10.50 6.44
CA LEU A 228 -10.75 -11.86 6.91
C LEU A 228 -9.91 -11.82 8.20
N LEU A 229 -10.43 -12.39 9.29
CA LEU A 229 -9.79 -12.46 10.60
C LEU A 229 -9.51 -13.90 10.99
N ILE A 230 -8.23 -14.18 11.27
CA ILE A 230 -7.70 -15.48 11.68
C ILE A 230 -7.16 -15.34 13.11
N LYS A 231 -7.59 -16.21 14.02
CA LYS A 231 -7.17 -16.21 15.44
C LYS A 231 -6.79 -17.63 15.89
N PRO A 232 -5.66 -17.84 16.58
CA PRO A 232 -5.36 -19.13 17.20
C PRO A 232 -6.36 -19.46 18.31
N LYS A 233 -6.94 -20.67 18.29
CA LYS A 233 -7.86 -21.18 19.33
C LYS A 233 -7.11 -21.45 20.64
N GLN A 234 -5.92 -22.04 20.55
CA GLN A 234 -5.04 -22.29 21.70
C GLN A 234 -4.19 -21.05 22.01
N GLY A 235 -4.84 -20.06 22.62
CA GLY A 235 -4.22 -18.78 22.93
C GLY A 235 -3.00 -18.87 23.85
N SER A 236 -2.82 -19.91 24.68
CA SER A 236 -1.65 -20.03 25.58
C SER A 236 -0.33 -20.16 24.82
N ASP A 237 -0.32 -20.97 23.75
CA ASP A 237 0.89 -21.53 23.15
C ASP A 237 1.30 -20.79 21.86
N SER A 238 0.46 -19.88 21.38
CA SER A 238 0.78 -19.00 20.24
C SER A 238 1.30 -17.64 20.68
N THR A 239 2.36 -17.17 20.02
CA THR A 239 2.83 -15.78 20.10
C THR A 239 2.00 -14.84 19.21
N ILE A 240 1.21 -15.38 18.28
CA ILE A 240 0.30 -14.64 17.39
C ILE A 240 -1.03 -14.43 18.11
N GLY A 241 -1.51 -13.18 18.15
CA GLY A 241 -2.83 -12.83 18.68
C GLY A 241 -3.90 -12.89 17.59
N SER A 242 -3.61 -12.33 16.41
CA SER A 242 -4.44 -12.48 15.23
C SER A 242 -3.69 -12.16 13.94
N VAL A 243 -4.23 -12.63 12.82
CA VAL A 243 -3.89 -12.17 11.47
C VAL A 243 -5.16 -11.62 10.82
N ARG A 244 -5.07 -10.43 10.24
CA ARG A 244 -6.14 -9.79 9.47
C ARG A 244 -5.69 -9.58 8.03
N ILE A 245 -6.56 -9.95 7.09
CA ILE A 245 -6.34 -9.78 5.65
C ILE A 245 -7.54 -9.01 5.09
N ALA A 246 -7.31 -7.79 4.60
CA ALA A 246 -8.34 -7.06 3.86
C ALA A 246 -8.31 -7.52 2.41
N VAL A 247 -9.45 -8.02 1.92
CA VAL A 247 -9.59 -8.71 0.63
C VAL A 247 -10.61 -7.98 -0.22
N ASP A 248 -10.24 -7.66 -1.46
CA ASP A 248 -11.04 -6.79 -2.31
C ASP A 248 -12.46 -7.31 -2.65
N ALA A 249 -13.44 -6.41 -2.50
CA ALA A 249 -14.86 -6.66 -2.69
C ALA A 249 -15.25 -6.92 -4.16
N ASP A 250 -14.47 -6.47 -5.14
CA ASP A 250 -14.72 -6.68 -6.56
C ASP A 250 -13.98 -7.93 -7.06
N ASN A 251 -12.64 -7.93 -6.99
CA ASN A 251 -11.77 -8.90 -7.65
C ASN A 251 -11.09 -9.93 -6.73
N GLY A 252 -11.24 -9.83 -5.41
CA GLY A 252 -10.73 -10.81 -4.45
C GLY A 252 -9.22 -10.70 -4.14
N VAL A 253 -8.53 -9.71 -4.70
CA VAL A 253 -7.10 -9.48 -4.44
C VAL A 253 -6.88 -9.03 -2.98
N PRO A 254 -5.93 -9.63 -2.24
CA PRO A 254 -5.54 -9.13 -0.91
C PRO A 254 -4.89 -7.74 -1.00
N LEU A 255 -5.42 -6.77 -0.26
CA LEU A 255 -5.00 -5.37 -0.30
C LEU A 255 -4.15 -4.95 0.91
N LYS A 256 -4.37 -5.60 2.07
CA LYS A 256 -3.62 -5.34 3.30
C LYS A 256 -3.51 -6.62 4.12
N PHE A 257 -2.30 -6.88 4.61
CA PHE A 257 -2.03 -7.91 5.62
C PHE A 257 -1.66 -7.23 6.94
N THR A 258 -2.06 -7.80 8.07
CA THR A 258 -1.67 -7.32 9.40
C THR A 258 -1.59 -8.50 10.35
N LEU A 259 -0.40 -8.73 10.91
CA LEU A 259 -0.19 -9.69 11.98
C LEU A 259 -0.05 -8.91 13.30
N SER A 260 -0.80 -9.31 14.31
CA SER A 260 -0.73 -8.73 15.65
C SER A 260 -0.25 -9.80 16.64
N PRO A 261 0.81 -9.54 17.44
CA PRO A 261 1.24 -10.47 18.47
C PRO A 261 0.19 -10.55 19.60
N LYS A 262 0.20 -11.67 20.33
CA LYS A 262 -0.69 -11.90 21.48
C LYS A 262 -0.42 -10.91 22.62
N SER A 263 0.84 -10.51 22.77
CA SER A 263 1.27 -9.46 23.69
C SER A 263 2.20 -8.51 22.95
N GLY A 264 1.76 -7.27 22.75
CA GLY A 264 2.67 -6.19 22.36
C GLY A 264 3.61 -5.86 23.52
N GLY A 265 4.87 -5.55 23.22
CA GLY A 265 5.78 -4.96 24.20
C GLY A 265 5.16 -3.67 24.74
N LYS A 266 5.30 -3.43 26.05
CA LYS A 266 4.94 -2.12 26.60
C LYS A 266 5.95 -1.10 26.11
N ALA A 267 5.46 -0.02 25.51
CA ALA A 267 6.19 1.24 25.37
C ALA A 267 6.43 1.87 26.75
#